data_AF-A7SVZ6-F1
#
_entry.id   AF-A7SVZ6-F1
#
_cell.length_a   1.000
_cell.length_b   1.000
_cell.length_c   1.000
_cell.angle_alpha   90.00
_cell.angle_beta   90.00
_cell.angle_gamma   90.00
#
_symmetry.space_group_name_H-M   'P 1'
#
loop_
_entity.id
_entity.type
_entity.pdbx_description
1 polymer ?
#
loop_
_entity_poly.entity_id
_entity_poly.type
_entity_poly.pdbx_seq_one_letter_code
_entity_poly.pdbx_strand_id
1 'polypeptide(L)' 'SRVFGPETTQKDFFDETSLGLVRDFVDGQNCLVFTYGVTNSGKTYTIQGTAKDGGVLPRTLDVLFNSIQGREYNRMDLKP' A
#
# COMPACT_ATOMS: atom_id res chain seq x y z
N SER A 1 6.32 16.81 -5.85
CA SER A 1 4.85 16.68 -5.71
C SER A 1 4.28 16.25 -7.05
N ARG A 2 3.24 15.43 -7.06
CA ARG A 2 2.63 14.91 -8.29
C ARG A 2 1.12 15.08 -8.22
N VAL A 3 0.50 15.44 -9.34
CA VAL A 3 -0.95 15.60 -9.47
C VAL A 3 -1.45 14.51 -10.41
N PHE A 4 -2.49 13.79 -9.97
CA PHE A 4 -3.07 12.68 -10.69
C PHE A 4 -4.40 13.11 -11.32
N GLY A 5 -4.50 12.95 -12.63
CA GLY A 5 -5.74 13.24 -13.37
C GLY A 5 -6.74 12.09 -13.27
N PRO A 6 -7.99 12.28 -13.76
CA PRO A 6 -9.06 11.28 -13.71
C PRO A 6 -8.73 10.00 -14.49
N GLU A 7 -7.83 10.07 -15.48
CA GLU A 7 -7.37 8.91 -16.26
C GLU A 7 -6.37 8.02 -15.50
N THR A 8 -5.91 8.45 -14.33
CA THR A 8 -4.94 7.68 -13.53
C THR A 8 -5.63 6.44 -12.95
N THR A 9 -5.09 5.26 -13.25
CA THR A 9 -5.60 4.02 -12.66
C THR A 9 -5.12 3.84 -11.22
N GLN A 10 -5.80 3.00 -10.44
CA GLN A 10 -5.33 2.71 -9.07
C GLN A 10 -3.95 2.05 -9.05
N LYS A 11 -3.62 1.28 -10.10
CA LYS A 11 -2.30 0.68 -10.27
C LYS A 11 -1.24 1.76 -10.45
N ASP A 12 -1.46 2.70 -11.38
CA ASP A 12 -0.48 3.76 -11.66
C ASP A 12 -0.30 4.65 -10.42
N PHE A 13 -1.39 4.99 -9.73
CA PHE A 13 -1.34 5.73 -8.48
C PHE A 13 -0.52 4.99 -7.41
N PHE A 14 -0.74 3.67 -7.25
CA PHE A 14 -0.01 2.86 -6.28
C PHE A 14 1.49 2.77 -6.60
N ASP A 15 1.83 2.46 -7.85
CA ASP A 15 3.22 2.29 -8.31
C ASP A 15 4.05 3.57 -8.09
N GLU A 16 3.42 4.73 -8.26
CA GLU A 16 4.10 6.02 -8.17
C GLU A 16 4.13 6.64 -6.77
N THR A 17 3.27 6.21 -5.86
CA THR A 17 3.15 6.82 -4.50
C THR A 17 3.55 5.87 -3.39
N SER A 18 3.10 4.62 -3.45
CA SER A 18 3.07 3.71 -2.31
C SER A 18 4.06 2.57 -2.46
N LEU A 19 4.35 2.12 -3.69
CA LEU A 19 5.26 1.01 -3.94
C LEU A 19 6.66 1.22 -3.33
N GLY A 20 7.20 2.44 -3.42
CA GLY A 20 8.47 2.80 -2.76
C GLY A 20 8.39 2.67 -1.24
N LEU A 21 7.31 3.19 -0.64
CA LEU A 21 7.08 3.12 0.81
C LEU A 21 6.97 1.67 1.30
N VAL A 22 6.33 0.78 0.54
CA VAL A 22 6.23 -0.64 0.90
C VAL A 22 7.60 -1.31 0.91
N ARG A 23 8.48 -0.95 -0.03
CA ARG A 23 9.87 -1.47 -0.06
C ARG A 23 10.66 -0.98 1.15
N ASP A 24 10.61 0.31 1.44
CA ASP A 24 11.26 0.89 2.61
C ASP A 24 10.75 0.24 3.91
N PHE A 25 9.45 -0.05 3.98
CA PHE A 25 8.82 -0.76 5.09
C PHE A 25 9.36 -2.20 5.25
N VAL A 26 9.48 -2.95 4.16
CA VAL A 26 10.06 -4.30 4.16
C VAL A 26 11.52 -4.30 4.60
N ASP A 27 12.24 -3.20 4.36
CA ASP A 27 13.62 -3.00 4.80
C ASP A 27 13.72 -2.42 6.23
N GLY A 28 12.61 -2.39 6.96
CA GLY A 28 12.56 -2.08 8.39
C GLY A 28 12.34 -0.60 8.72
N GLN A 29 11.94 0.22 7.74
CA GLN A 29 11.56 1.62 7.98
C GLN A 29 10.08 1.75 8.36
N ASN A 30 9.76 2.77 9.16
CA ASN A 30 8.37 3.09 9.47
C ASN A 30 7.79 3.95 8.34
N CYS A 31 6.60 3.59 7.85
CA CYS A 31 5.89 4.34 6.82
C CYS A 31 4.49 4.71 7.27
N LEU A 32 4.01 5.87 6.82
CA LEU A 32 2.71 6.40 7.19
C LEU A 32 2.05 7.06 5.98
N VAL A 33 0.87 6.56 5.61
CA VAL A 33 0.09 7.05 4.47
C VAL A 33 -1.25 7.55 4.99
N PHE A 34 -1.59 8.79 4.64
CA PHE A 34 -2.89 9.38 4.96
C PHE A 34 -3.54 9.94 3.69
N THR A 35 -4.84 9.73 3.56
CA THR A 35 -5.67 10.43 2.57
C THR A 35 -6.44 11.54 3.24
N TYR A 36 -6.38 12.74 2.66
CA TYR A 36 -7.09 13.91 3.15
C TYR A 36 -8.08 14.41 2.10
N GLY A 37 -9.23 14.91 2.54
CA GLY A 37 -10.27 15.47 1.66
C GLY A 37 -11.67 15.40 2.28
N VAL A 38 -12.62 16.12 1.68
CA VAL A 38 -14.02 16.13 2.11
C VAL A 38 -14.71 14.79 1.87
N THR A 39 -15.85 14.53 2.51
CA THR A 39 -16.66 13.34 2.22
C THR A 39 -16.97 13.24 0.73
N ASN A 40 -16.98 12.02 0.18
CA ASN A 40 -17.15 11.75 -1.25
C ASN A 40 -16.00 12.22 -2.18
N SER A 41 -14.87 12.69 -1.64
CA SER A 41 -13.70 13.10 -2.45
C SER A 41 -12.83 11.92 -2.96
N GLY A 42 -13.31 10.68 -2.86
CA GLY A 42 -12.55 9.50 -3.29
C GLY A 42 -11.56 8.91 -2.29
N LYS A 43 -11.49 9.35 -1.02
CA LYS A 43 -10.56 8.76 -0.02
C LYS A 43 -10.65 7.24 0.10
N THR A 44 -11.86 6.72 0.30
CA THR A 44 -12.09 5.27 0.39
C THR A 44 -11.74 4.56 -0.92
N TYR A 45 -12.02 5.20 -2.06
CA TYR A 45 -11.62 4.69 -3.36
C TYR A 45 -10.09 4.62 -3.48
N THR A 46 -9.35 5.64 -3.09
CA THR A 46 -7.87 5.63 -3.11
C THR A 46 -7.29 4.56 -2.19
N ILE A 47 -7.75 4.48 -0.93
CA ILE A 47 -7.19 3.52 0.04
C ILE A 47 -7.63 2.09 -0.25
N GLN A 48 -8.93 1.84 -0.40
CA GLN A 48 -9.46 0.48 -0.50
C GLN A 48 -9.69 0.06 -1.96
N GLY A 49 -10.10 1.00 -2.81
CA GLY A 49 -10.49 0.73 -4.19
C GLY A 49 -11.84 0.04 -4.29
N THR A 50 -12.00 -0.73 -5.36
CA THR A 50 -13.18 -1.55 -5.64
C THR A 50 -12.77 -3.02 -5.70
N ALA A 51 -13.76 -3.92 -5.76
CA ALA A 51 -13.48 -5.36 -5.92
C ALA A 51 -12.76 -5.71 -7.24
N LYS A 52 -12.93 -4.87 -8.28
CA LYS A 52 -12.28 -5.08 -9.59
C LYS A 52 -10.94 -4.36 -9.71
N ASP A 53 -10.82 -3.22 -9.03
CA ASP A 53 -9.61 -2.40 -9.03
C ASP A 53 -9.26 -1.97 -7.61
N GLY A 54 -8.40 -2.77 -6.98
CA GLY A 54 -7.96 -2.55 -5.60
C GLY A 54 -7.15 -1.26 -5.45
N GLY A 55 -7.29 -0.60 -4.30
CA GLY A 55 -6.53 0.60 -3.98
C GLY A 55 -5.20 0.34 -3.30
N VAL A 56 -4.69 1.36 -2.60
CA VAL A 56 -3.38 1.32 -1.95
C VAL A 56 -3.29 0.17 -0.95
N LEU A 57 -4.29 -0.03 -0.10
CA LEU A 57 -4.27 -1.05 0.96
C LEU A 57 -4.15 -2.49 0.43
N PRO A 58 -5.07 -2.99 -0.44
CA PRO A 58 -4.94 -4.37 -0.93
C PRO A 58 -3.68 -4.58 -1.76
N ARG A 59 -3.23 -3.58 -2.53
CA ARG A 59 -1.98 -3.68 -3.31
C ARG A 59 -0.74 -3.69 -2.42
N THR A 60 -0.71 -2.90 -1.36
CA THR A 60 0.37 -2.94 -0.36
C THR A 60 0.47 -4.31 0.29
N LEU A 61 -0.66 -4.90 0.70
CA LEU A 61 -0.66 -6.23 1.30
C LEU A 61 -0.15 -7.29 0.34
N ASP A 62 -0.58 -7.25 -0.93
CA ASP A 62 -0.10 -8.17 -1.96
C ASP A 62 1.42 -8.07 -2.14
N VAL A 63 1.95 -6.85 -2.32
CA VAL A 63 3.40 -6.63 -2.43
C VAL A 63 4.15 -7.07 -1.18
N LEU A 64 3.61 -6.77 0.01
CA LEU A 64 4.20 -7.16 1.28
C LEU A 64 4.32 -8.68 1.38
N PHE A 65 3.21 -9.41 1.19
CA PHE A 65 3.19 -10.87 1.28
C PHE A 65 4.08 -11.54 0.23
N ASN A 66 4.16 -10.98 -0.98
CA ASN A 66 5.07 -11.45 -2.02
C ASN A 66 6.56 -11.12 -1.70
N SER A 67 6.84 -10.08 -0.92
CA SER A 67 8.21 -9.65 -0.59
C SER A 67 8.80 -10.31 0.66
N ILE A 68 7.96 -10.83 1.56
CA ILE A 68 8.40 -11.53 2.77
C ILE A 68 8.74 -13.01 2.53
N GLN A 69 8.52 -13.54 1.33
CA GLN A 69 8.84 -14.93 1.01
C GLN A 69 10.33 -15.21 1.27
N GLY A 70 10.62 -16.07 2.26
CA GLY A 70 11.99 -16.38 2.70
C GLY A 70 12.54 -15.49 3.83
N ARG A 71 11.81 -14.45 4.27
CA ARG A 71 12.12 -13.65 5.48
C ARG A 71 11.27 -14.10 6.69
N GLU A 72 10.78 -15.33 6.66
CA GLU A 72 9.95 -15.88 7.72
C GLU A 72 10.78 -16.13 8.98
N TYR A 73 10.26 -15.67 10.12
CA TYR A 73 10.87 -15.96 11.42
C TYR A 73 10.60 -17.42 11.79
N ASN A 74 11.55 -18.30 11.46
CA ASN A 74 11.42 -19.74 11.68
C ASN A 74 11.69 -20.20 13.13
N ARG A 75 12.01 -19.26 14.02
CA ARG A 75 12.41 -19.58 15.40
C ARG A 75 11.19 -19.54 16.31
N MET A 76 10.98 -20.61 17.08
CA MET A 76 9.83 -20.77 17.98
C MET A 76 10.14 -20.21 19.38
N ASP A 77 10.69 -18.99 19.47
CA ASP A 77 11.05 -18.33 20.73
C ASP A 77 10.36 -16.98 20.93
N LEU A 78 9.28 -16.73 20.17
CA LEU A 78 8.33 -15.68 20.47
C LEU A 78 7.76 -15.93 21.88
N LYS A 79 8.14 -15.07 22.82
CA LYS A 79 7.57 -15.07 24.16
C LYS A 79 6.08 -14.71 24.06
N PRO A 80 5.19 -15.37 24.81
CA PRO A 80 3.77 -15.04 24.84
C PRO A 80 3.52 -13.60 25.30
#